data_AF-A0A9C9ND53-F1
#
_entry.id   AF-A0A9C9ND53-F1
#
_cell.length_a   1.000
_cell.length_b   1.000
_cell.length_c   1.000
_cell.angle_alpha   90.00
_cell.angle_beta   90.00
_cell.angle_gamma   90.00
#
_symmetry.space_group_name_H-M   'P 1'
#
loop_
_entity.id
_entity.type
_entity.pdbx_description
1 polymer ?
#
loop_
_entity_poly.entity_id
_entity_poly.type
_entity_poly.pdbx_seq_one_letter_code
_entity_poly.pdbx_strand_id
1 'polypeptide(L)'
;MNKLLMTTAATLLALGSSAFAENMVDTAGVKVEGKTATFAKVSSDKGGYLVLHEVKDGAPVVPGSIGHVAIPAGESTDVSVEADMDLTAEGEYMVMLHDETNGNDTYDFGEGATDVDTPTMMEGKPVVMPFMATMMKDGGVKADGAMDSNMSGASTATSGEAGAKTDEVTTPSGGVVPGQTPK
;
A
#
# COMPACT_ATOMS: atom_id res chain seq x y z
N MET A 1 25.76 -43.63 62.03
CA MET A 1 24.39 -44.01 61.62
C MET A 1 23.54 -42.76 61.79
N ASN A 2 22.88 -42.09 60.84
CA ASN A 2 22.50 -42.28 59.43
C ASN A 2 22.50 -40.86 58.79
N LYS A 3 23.12 -40.60 57.63
CA LYS A 3 22.58 -40.69 56.25
C LYS A 3 21.16 -40.12 56.06
N LEU A 4 21.04 -39.07 55.23
CA LEU A 4 20.30 -38.97 53.93
C LEU A 4 20.00 -37.47 53.64
N LEU A 5 20.76 -36.78 52.79
CA LEU A 5 20.46 -36.51 51.36
C LEU A 5 18.97 -36.30 51.06
N MET A 6 18.56 -35.06 50.76
CA MET A 6 17.43 -34.78 49.87
C MET A 6 17.63 -33.45 49.14
N THR A 7 17.95 -33.64 47.87
CA THR A 7 18.00 -32.74 46.72
C THR A 7 16.74 -31.88 46.62
N THR A 8 16.90 -30.57 46.53
CA THR A 8 15.82 -29.66 46.07
C THR A 8 16.22 -29.11 44.71
N ALA A 9 15.42 -29.45 43.71
CA ALA A 9 15.57 -29.01 42.34
C ALA A 9 15.36 -27.49 42.26
N ALA A 10 16.35 -26.78 41.71
CA ALA A 10 16.19 -25.39 41.33
C ALA A 10 15.31 -25.34 40.06
N THR A 11 14.02 -25.10 40.23
CA THR A 11 13.13 -24.72 39.14
C THR A 11 13.54 -23.32 38.67
N LEU A 12 14.34 -23.23 37.61
CA LEU A 12 14.54 -21.96 36.88
C LEU A 12 13.20 -21.57 36.25
N LEU A 13 12.52 -20.58 36.84
CA LEU A 13 11.50 -19.79 36.16
C LEU A 13 12.23 -18.93 35.12
N ALA A 14 12.17 -19.35 33.85
CA ALA A 14 12.49 -18.48 32.74
C ALA A 14 11.41 -17.38 32.69
N LEU A 15 11.73 -16.22 33.26
CA LEU A 15 11.00 -14.99 32.97
C LEU A 15 11.29 -14.65 31.51
N GLY A 16 10.42 -15.10 30.61
CA GLY A 16 10.39 -14.60 29.25
C GLY A 16 10.03 -13.13 29.32
N SER A 17 11.02 -12.25 29.10
CA SER A 17 10.77 -10.86 28.78
C SER A 17 10.06 -10.82 27.43
N SER A 18 8.73 -10.87 27.45
CA SER A 18 7.94 -10.39 26.33
C SER A 18 8.30 -8.91 26.16
N ALA A 19 9.07 -8.59 25.13
CA ALA A 19 9.19 -7.22 24.68
C ALA A 19 7.77 -6.78 24.28
N PHE A 20 7.12 -6.01 25.14
CA PHE A 20 5.91 -5.32 24.77
C PHE A 20 6.30 -4.34 23.66
N ALA A 21 5.69 -4.51 22.50
CA ALA A 21 5.94 -3.64 21.36
C ALA A 21 5.31 -2.28 21.69
N GLU A 22 6.12 -1.34 22.18
CA GLU A 22 5.64 0.04 22.40
C GLU A 22 5.19 0.63 21.06
N ASN A 23 4.08 1.37 21.04
CA ASN A 23 3.60 2.02 19.82
C ASN A 23 4.65 3.02 19.33
N MET A 24 5.20 2.77 18.14
CA MET A 24 6.29 3.57 17.57
C MET A 24 6.19 3.55 16.07
N VAL A 25 6.39 4.70 15.43
CA VAL A 25 6.53 4.79 13.97
C VAL A 25 7.89 5.37 13.66
N ASP A 26 8.72 4.61 12.94
CA ASP A 26 10.03 5.07 12.48
C ASP A 26 9.83 5.90 11.21
N THR A 27 9.95 7.22 11.37
CA THR A 27 9.90 8.19 10.27
C THR A 27 11.30 8.60 9.80
N ALA A 28 12.35 7.94 10.28
CA ALA A 28 13.72 8.27 9.90
C ALA A 28 14.01 7.77 8.48
N GLY A 29 14.04 8.69 7.52
CA GLY A 29 14.36 8.35 6.13
C GLY A 29 13.24 7.60 5.42
N VAL A 30 11.97 7.99 5.68
CA VAL A 30 10.82 7.52 4.90
C VAL A 30 11.13 7.65 3.42
N LYS A 31 10.96 6.53 2.72
CA LYS A 31 11.19 6.44 1.28
C LYS A 31 9.89 6.74 0.58
N VAL A 32 9.91 7.70 -0.33
CA VAL A 32 8.73 8.04 -1.12
C VAL A 32 9.00 7.77 -2.59
N GLU A 33 8.09 7.04 -3.21
CA GLU A 33 8.11 6.68 -4.64
C GLU A 33 6.74 6.99 -5.26
N GLY A 34 6.64 8.14 -5.94
CA GLY A 34 5.38 8.62 -6.50
C GLY A 34 4.32 8.88 -5.43
N LYS A 35 3.38 7.94 -5.30
CA LYS A 35 2.27 7.97 -4.34
C LYS A 35 2.50 7.09 -3.11
N THR A 36 3.56 6.30 -3.08
CA THR A 36 3.78 5.31 -2.02
C THR A 36 4.83 5.81 -1.04
N ALA A 37 4.51 5.78 0.26
CA ALA A 37 5.44 6.05 1.36
C ALA A 37 5.78 4.76 2.10
N THR A 38 7.07 4.41 2.15
CA THR A 38 7.57 3.23 2.84
C THR A 38 8.29 3.62 4.13
N PHE A 39 7.80 3.06 5.23
CA PHE A 39 8.32 3.21 6.59
C PHE A 39 9.19 2.01 6.95
N ALA A 40 10.38 2.28 7.48
CA ALA A 40 11.34 1.22 7.80
C ALA A 40 10.81 0.27 8.88
N LYS A 41 10.15 0.84 9.89
CA LYS A 41 9.63 0.09 11.04
C LYS A 41 8.43 0.79 11.65
N VAL A 42 7.43 0.01 12.00
CA VAL A 42 6.19 0.44 12.65
C VAL A 42 5.87 -0.60 13.71
N SER A 43 5.56 -0.15 14.92
CA SER A 43 5.26 -0.99 16.06
C SER A 43 3.92 -0.56 16.63
N SER A 44 3.01 -1.50 16.82
CA SER A 44 1.71 -1.25 17.43
C SER A 44 1.42 -2.29 18.51
N ASP A 45 0.99 -1.86 19.70
CA ASP A 45 0.65 -2.77 20.79
C ASP A 45 -0.56 -3.66 20.45
N LYS A 46 -1.59 -3.09 19.81
CA LYS A 46 -2.86 -3.75 19.52
C LYS A 46 -3.06 -4.13 18.04
N GLY A 47 -2.27 -3.55 17.14
CA GLY A 47 -2.56 -3.60 15.71
C GLY A 47 -3.68 -2.66 15.32
N GLY A 48 -3.79 -2.40 14.01
CA GLY A 48 -4.77 -1.47 13.47
C GLY A 48 -4.31 -0.91 12.14
N TYR A 49 -4.26 0.41 12.02
CA TYR A 49 -3.97 1.09 10.77
C TYR A 49 -2.89 2.15 10.93
N LEU A 50 -2.00 2.22 9.94
CA LEU A 50 -1.09 3.33 9.75
C LEU A 50 -1.69 4.24 8.68
N VAL A 51 -2.05 5.46 9.08
CA VAL A 51 -2.83 6.38 8.25
C VAL A 51 -2.01 7.60 7.90
N LEU A 52 -2.01 7.96 6.63
CA LEU A 52 -1.33 9.13 6.12
C LEU A 52 -2.28 10.33 6.05
N HIS A 53 -1.83 11.46 6.56
CA HIS A 53 -2.56 12.73 6.55
C HIS A 53 -1.74 13.81 5.83
N GLU A 54 -2.43 14.62 5.04
CA GLU A 54 -1.90 15.89 4.54
C GLU A 54 -1.70 16.85 5.72
N VAL A 55 -0.62 17.63 5.69
CA VAL A 55 -0.39 18.70 6.66
C VAL A 55 -0.77 20.03 6.04
N LYS A 56 -1.65 20.77 6.71
CA LYS A 56 -2.02 22.14 6.35
C LYS A 56 -1.81 23.05 7.55
N ASP A 57 -1.08 24.15 7.36
CA ASP A 57 -0.76 25.10 8.43
C ASP A 57 -0.05 24.44 9.65
N GLY A 58 0.73 23.38 9.40
CA GLY A 58 1.47 22.65 10.43
C GLY A 58 0.63 21.65 11.25
N ALA A 59 -0.62 21.40 10.87
CA ALA A 59 -1.50 20.43 11.49
C ALA A 59 -2.02 19.40 10.47
N PRO A 60 -2.32 18.15 10.90
CA PRO A 60 -2.91 17.17 10.00
C PRO A 60 -4.35 17.57 9.67
N VAL A 61 -4.75 17.40 8.41
CA VAL A 61 -6.12 17.66 7.94
C VAL A 61 -7.04 16.52 8.40
N VAL A 62 -7.47 16.52 9.65
CA VAL A 62 -8.42 15.53 10.18
C VAL A 62 -9.88 15.98 9.97
N PRO A 63 -10.83 15.06 9.70
CA PRO A 63 -10.69 13.60 9.64
C PRO A 63 -10.21 13.06 8.27
N GLY A 64 -9.76 13.90 7.35
CA GLY A 64 -9.31 13.47 6.02
C GLY A 64 -8.00 12.67 6.07
N SER A 65 -7.99 11.47 5.52
CA SER A 65 -6.78 10.71 5.24
C SER A 65 -6.45 10.76 3.76
N ILE A 66 -5.17 10.77 3.42
CA ILE A 66 -4.70 10.66 2.03
C ILE A 66 -4.13 9.27 1.71
N GLY A 67 -4.24 8.31 2.63
CA GLY A 67 -3.80 6.93 2.44
C GLY A 67 -3.82 6.15 3.75
N HIS A 68 -3.89 4.82 3.69
CA HIS A 68 -3.86 3.96 4.88
C HIS A 68 -3.34 2.55 4.56
N VAL A 69 -2.85 1.85 5.57
CA VAL A 69 -2.50 0.42 5.48
C VAL A 69 -2.76 -0.27 6.82
N ALA A 70 -3.25 -1.51 6.77
CA ALA A 70 -3.41 -2.34 7.96
C ALA A 70 -2.04 -2.84 8.45
N ILE A 71 -1.83 -2.79 9.77
CA ILE A 71 -0.65 -3.33 10.43
C ILE A 71 -1.06 -4.28 11.55
N PRO A 72 -0.43 -5.46 11.67
CA PRO A 72 -0.68 -6.35 12.79
C PRO A 72 -0.14 -5.76 14.10
N ALA A 73 -0.61 -6.32 15.22
CA ALA A 73 0.02 -6.09 16.52
C ALA A 73 1.47 -6.61 16.53
N GLY A 74 2.35 -5.88 17.19
CA GLY A 74 3.79 -6.11 17.21
C GLY A 74 4.55 -5.21 16.25
N GLU A 75 5.77 -5.64 15.91
CA GLU A 75 6.65 -4.93 14.99
C GLU A 75 6.43 -5.37 13.54
N SER A 76 6.20 -4.38 12.68
CA SER A 76 6.14 -4.50 11.22
C SER A 76 7.29 -3.71 10.60
N THR A 77 7.93 -4.27 9.59
CA THR A 77 9.03 -3.62 8.87
C THR A 77 8.69 -3.49 7.40
N ASP A 78 9.24 -2.48 6.73
CA ASP A 78 9.00 -2.21 5.29
C ASP A 78 7.50 -1.98 4.99
N VAL A 79 6.84 -1.19 5.84
CA VAL A 79 5.41 -0.91 5.73
C VAL A 79 5.21 0.15 4.66
N SER A 80 4.54 -0.20 3.57
CA SER A 80 4.25 0.71 2.46
C SER A 80 2.80 1.17 2.51
N VAL A 81 2.61 2.48 2.53
CA VAL A 81 1.30 3.15 2.50
C VAL A 81 1.12 3.78 1.14
N GLU A 82 0.09 3.37 0.40
CA GLU A 82 -0.29 4.01 -0.85
C GLU A 82 -1.16 5.23 -0.55
N ALA A 83 -0.78 6.38 -1.11
CA ALA A 83 -1.55 7.60 -1.00
C ALA A 83 -2.48 7.79 -2.21
N ASP A 84 -3.65 8.39 -2.00
CA ASP A 84 -4.59 8.79 -3.06
C ASP A 84 -3.97 9.85 -3.99
N MET A 85 -3.04 10.66 -3.47
CA MET A 85 -2.37 11.74 -4.19
C MET A 85 -0.86 11.54 -4.30
N ASP A 86 -0.25 12.18 -5.30
CA ASP A 86 1.19 12.23 -5.45
C ASP A 86 1.83 12.94 -4.26
N LEU A 87 2.76 12.24 -3.61
CA LEU A 87 3.56 12.81 -2.56
C LEU A 87 4.64 13.69 -3.22
N THR A 88 5.03 14.77 -2.57
CA THR A 88 6.02 15.72 -3.11
C THR A 88 7.28 15.69 -2.27
N ALA A 89 8.46 15.83 -2.91
CA ALA A 89 9.76 15.71 -2.24
C ALA A 89 10.02 16.74 -1.12
N GLU A 90 9.26 17.82 -1.12
CA GLU A 90 9.33 18.91 -0.14
C GLU A 90 8.03 19.03 0.65
N GLY A 91 7.12 18.07 0.49
CA GLY A 91 5.86 18.02 1.21
C GLY A 91 6.05 17.59 2.66
N GLU A 92 5.35 18.29 3.54
CA GLU A 92 5.19 17.90 4.93
C GLU A 92 3.98 16.98 5.05
N TYR A 93 4.19 15.80 5.61
CA TYR A 93 3.15 14.81 5.81
C TYR A 93 3.19 14.32 7.26
N MET A 94 2.05 13.88 7.77
CA MET A 94 1.95 13.28 9.08
C MET A 94 1.35 11.90 8.97
N VAL A 95 1.91 10.97 9.72
CA VAL A 95 1.35 9.64 9.86
C VAL A 95 0.80 9.49 11.27
N MET A 96 -0.40 8.92 11.36
CA MET A 96 -1.08 8.66 12.63
C MET A 96 -1.34 7.17 12.76
N LEU A 97 -1.09 6.65 13.95
CA LEU A 97 -1.45 5.28 14.28
C LEU A 97 -2.91 5.25 14.74
N HIS A 98 -3.69 4.32 14.21
CA HIS A 98 -5.06 4.07 14.58
C HIS A 98 -5.19 2.64 15.09
N ASP A 99 -5.93 2.46 16.19
CA ASP A 99 -6.26 1.13 16.72
C ASP A 99 -7.46 0.58 15.95
N GLU A 100 -7.42 -0.71 15.57
CA GLU A 100 -8.62 -1.41 15.09
C GLU A 100 -9.58 -1.64 16.27
N THR A 101 -10.81 -1.13 16.17
CA THR A 101 -11.77 -1.12 17.29
C THR A 101 -13.10 -1.83 17.00
N ASN A 102 -13.42 -2.07 15.74
CA ASN A 102 -14.70 -2.62 15.31
C ASN A 102 -14.57 -4.09 14.85
N GLY A 103 -13.33 -4.57 14.71
CA GLY A 103 -12.98 -5.96 14.40
C GLY A 103 -13.17 -6.34 12.94
N ASN A 104 -13.13 -5.38 12.02
CA ASN A 104 -13.09 -5.64 10.59
C ASN A 104 -11.66 -5.50 10.04
N ASP A 105 -11.53 -5.58 8.71
CA ASP A 105 -10.24 -5.46 7.99
C ASP A 105 -10.20 -4.17 7.15
N THR A 106 -11.01 -3.16 7.50
CA THR A 106 -11.16 -1.92 6.75
C THR A 106 -11.03 -0.69 7.64
N TYR A 107 -10.27 0.31 7.17
CA TYR A 107 -10.18 1.58 7.87
C TYR A 107 -11.46 2.41 7.69
N ASP A 108 -12.20 2.65 8.76
CA ASP A 108 -13.50 3.33 8.76
C ASP A 108 -13.48 4.74 9.39
N PHE A 109 -12.35 5.20 9.91
CA PHE A 109 -12.27 6.51 10.54
C PHE A 109 -12.39 7.64 9.51
N GLY A 110 -13.42 8.49 9.66
CA GLY A 110 -13.71 9.56 8.69
C GLY A 110 -14.85 10.49 9.10
N GLU A 111 -15.28 11.35 8.18
CA GLU A 111 -16.45 12.22 8.41
C GLU A 111 -17.71 11.37 8.68
N GLY A 112 -18.22 11.45 9.92
CA GLY A 112 -19.40 10.72 10.36
C GLY A 112 -19.11 9.37 11.03
N ALA A 113 -17.86 8.93 11.08
CA ALA A 113 -17.41 7.70 11.72
C ALA A 113 -16.12 7.96 12.50
N THR A 114 -16.19 8.71 13.59
CA THR A 114 -15.03 9.08 14.44
C THR A 114 -14.89 8.22 15.69
N ASP A 115 -15.87 7.36 15.97
CA ASP A 115 -15.93 6.45 17.12
C ASP A 115 -15.39 5.06 16.81
N VAL A 116 -15.08 4.79 15.53
CA VAL A 116 -14.42 3.57 15.04
C VAL A 116 -13.04 3.92 14.53
N ASP A 117 -12.14 2.94 14.56
CA ASP A 117 -10.72 3.03 14.26
C ASP A 117 -10.07 4.29 14.82
N THR A 118 -10.23 4.50 16.13
CA THR A 118 -9.76 5.72 16.79
C THR A 118 -8.23 5.79 16.82
N PRO A 119 -7.64 7.01 16.82
CA PRO A 119 -6.19 7.16 16.97
C PRO A 119 -5.66 6.42 18.20
N THR A 120 -4.55 5.71 18.03
CA THR A 120 -3.84 5.08 19.14
C THR A 120 -3.39 6.16 20.12
N MET A 121 -3.80 6.01 21.38
CA MET A 121 -3.42 6.93 22.46
C MET A 121 -2.26 6.36 23.26
N MET A 122 -1.13 7.07 23.30
CA MET A 122 0.01 6.78 24.15
C MET A 122 0.20 7.94 25.14
N GLU A 123 0.27 7.63 26.44
CA GLU A 123 0.41 8.65 27.51
C GLU A 123 -0.66 9.77 27.46
N GLY A 124 -1.86 9.45 26.96
CA GLY A 124 -2.98 10.40 26.82
C GLY A 124 -2.87 11.34 25.62
N LYS A 125 -1.97 11.06 24.65
CA LYS A 125 -1.82 11.80 23.39
C LYS A 125 -1.91 10.85 22.20
N PRO A 126 -2.47 11.28 21.06
CA PRO A 126 -2.46 10.47 19.85
C PRO A 126 -1.03 10.29 19.35
N VAL A 127 -0.71 9.08 18.88
CA VAL A 127 0.58 8.76 18.27
C VAL A 127 0.61 9.33 16.85
N VAL A 128 1.15 10.54 16.73
CA VAL A 128 1.31 11.27 15.47
C VAL A 128 2.77 11.54 15.23
N MET A 129 3.27 11.14 14.06
CA MET A 129 4.66 11.35 13.67
C MET A 129 4.72 12.15 12.37
N PRO A 130 5.28 13.38 12.37
CA PRO A 130 5.57 14.08 11.14
C PRO A 130 6.73 13.42 10.41
N PHE A 131 6.73 13.51 9.08
CA PHE A 131 7.86 13.13 8.25
C PHE A 131 7.94 14.02 7.02
N MET A 132 9.16 14.16 6.51
CA MET A 132 9.40 14.79 5.21
C MET A 132 9.51 13.69 4.16
N ALA A 133 8.79 13.83 3.07
CA ALA A 133 8.87 12.89 1.96
C ALA A 133 10.24 13.02 1.27
N THR A 134 11.21 12.18 1.64
CA THR A 134 12.45 12.07 0.87
C THR A 134 12.19 11.18 -0.34
N MET A 135 12.06 11.80 -1.50
CA MET A 135 12.00 11.05 -2.74
C MET A 135 13.31 10.30 -2.94
N MET A 136 13.19 8.99 -3.17
CA MET A 136 14.29 8.31 -3.85
C MET A 136 14.38 8.99 -5.21
N LYS A 137 15.51 9.65 -5.47
CA LYS A 137 15.77 10.28 -6.76
C LYS A 137 15.85 9.14 -7.78
N ASP A 138 14.70 8.75 -8.33
CA ASP A 138 14.61 7.66 -9.28
C ASP A 138 15.53 7.99 -10.46
N GLY A 139 16.49 7.08 -10.68
CA GLY A 139 17.22 7.02 -11.93
C GLY A 139 16.22 6.65 -12.99
N GLY A 140 15.62 7.67 -13.60
CA GLY A 140 14.44 7.56 -14.44
C GLY A 140 14.41 6.34 -15.32
N VAL A 141 13.45 5.45 -15.07
CA VAL A 141 12.90 4.60 -16.12
C VAL A 141 11.65 5.29 -16.64
N LYS A 142 11.86 6.06 -17.71
CA LYS A 142 10.79 6.56 -18.55
C LYS A 142 10.00 5.37 -19.08
N ALA A 143 8.81 5.15 -18.53
CA ALA A 143 7.76 4.44 -19.24
C ALA A 143 7.08 5.45 -20.19
N ASP A 144 7.78 5.82 -21.27
CA ASP A 144 7.15 6.46 -22.41
C ASP A 144 7.17 5.47 -23.56
N GLY A 145 5.99 5.12 -24.06
CA GLY A 145 5.83 4.16 -25.14
C GLY A 145 6.51 4.65 -26.41
N ALA A 146 7.33 3.78 -27.00
CA ALA A 146 7.69 3.88 -28.41
C ALA A 146 7.33 2.56 -29.08
N MET A 147 6.21 2.58 -29.79
CA MET A 147 6.11 1.82 -31.04
C MET A 147 7.26 2.30 -31.94
N ASP A 148 8.23 1.43 -32.25
CA ASP A 148 8.97 1.55 -33.50
C ASP A 148 9.37 0.18 -34.04
N SER A 149 8.88 -0.03 -35.25
CA SER A 149 9.15 -1.11 -36.16
C SER A 149 10.60 -1.08 -36.64
N ASN A 150 11.39 -2.10 -36.29
CA ASN A 150 12.60 -2.40 -37.06
C ASN A 150 12.98 -3.89 -37.01
N MET A 151 12.18 -4.72 -37.68
CA MET A 151 12.55 -6.09 -38.01
C MET A 151 13.41 -6.07 -39.29
N SER A 152 14.73 -5.91 -39.12
CA SER A 152 15.71 -6.16 -40.18
C SER A 152 16.26 -7.58 -40.04
N GLY A 153 15.67 -8.53 -40.77
CA GLY A 153 16.16 -9.89 -40.93
C GLY A 153 16.24 -10.23 -42.42
N ALA A 154 17.46 -10.43 -42.90
CA ALA A 154 17.84 -10.51 -44.30
C ALA A 154 17.33 -11.76 -45.04
N SER A 155 17.01 -11.53 -46.32
CA SER A 155 17.14 -12.38 -47.52
C SER A 155 17.16 -13.90 -47.37
N THR A 156 16.16 -14.58 -47.94
CA THR A 156 16.38 -15.77 -48.77
C THR A 156 15.34 -15.81 -49.90
N ALA A 157 15.82 -15.98 -51.12
CA ALA A 157 15.07 -15.99 -52.37
C ALA A 157 14.14 -17.21 -52.49
N THR A 158 13.05 -17.09 -53.29
CA THR A 158 12.83 -17.95 -54.47
C THR A 158 11.48 -17.66 -55.18
N SER A 159 11.60 -17.29 -56.46
CA SER A 159 10.79 -17.64 -57.65
C SER A 159 9.24 -17.56 -57.70
N GLY A 160 8.78 -16.85 -58.74
CA GLY A 160 7.58 -17.15 -59.54
C GLY A 160 6.33 -16.39 -59.12
N GLU A 161 5.42 -15.93 -59.97
CA GLU A 161 5.22 -15.94 -61.42
C GLU A 161 4.01 -14.98 -61.66
N ALA A 162 3.87 -14.48 -62.89
CA ALA A 162 2.96 -13.43 -63.34
C ALA A 162 1.45 -13.73 -63.33
N GLY A 163 0.63 -12.69 -63.55
CA GLY A 163 -0.73 -12.78 -64.15
C GLY A 163 -1.81 -12.08 -63.32
N ALA A 164 -2.35 -10.94 -63.77
CA ALA A 164 -3.59 -10.79 -64.56
C ALA A 164 -4.88 -10.99 -63.72
N LYS A 165 -5.61 -9.90 -63.41
CA LYS A 165 -6.88 -9.44 -64.02
C LYS A 165 -8.14 -10.13 -63.48
N THR A 166 -9.22 -9.33 -63.40
CA THR A 166 -10.66 -9.70 -63.44
C THR A 166 -11.20 -10.47 -62.23
N ASP A 167 -12.45 -10.39 -61.76
CA ASP A 167 -13.65 -9.62 -62.09
C ASP A 167 -14.63 -9.83 -60.90
N GLU A 168 -15.47 -8.81 -60.66
CA GLU A 168 -16.91 -8.84 -60.36
C GLU A 168 -17.62 -9.82 -59.38
N VAL A 169 -18.66 -9.23 -58.75
CA VAL A 169 -20.01 -9.77 -58.45
C VAL A 169 -20.10 -10.72 -57.23
N THR A 170 -21.05 -10.62 -56.29
CA THR A 170 -22.46 -10.20 -56.32
C THR A 170 -22.97 -9.97 -54.89
N THR A 171 -23.87 -9.02 -54.73
CA THR A 171 -24.76 -8.73 -53.59
C THR A 171 -25.85 -9.82 -53.40
N PRO A 172 -26.98 -9.58 -52.69
CA PRO A 172 -27.21 -9.62 -51.23
C PRO A 172 -28.41 -10.55 -50.87
N SER A 173 -28.75 -10.74 -49.57
CA SER A 173 -30.14 -11.04 -49.19
C SER A 173 -30.45 -10.91 -47.70
N GLY A 174 -31.50 -10.13 -47.42
CA GLY A 174 -32.40 -10.18 -46.25
C GLY A 174 -31.83 -9.59 -44.96
N GLY A 175 -32.28 -8.45 -44.42
CA GLY A 175 -33.62 -7.83 -44.43
C GLY A 175 -34.29 -8.04 -43.05
N VAL A 176 -34.17 -7.11 -42.09
CA VAL A 176 -35.16 -6.07 -41.66
C VAL A 176 -36.42 -6.64 -40.96
N VAL A 177 -37.05 -6.14 -39.87
CA VAL A 177 -37.04 -4.93 -38.99
C VAL A 177 -38.02 -5.21 -37.77
N PRO A 178 -38.71 -4.28 -37.05
CA PRO A 178 -38.56 -4.08 -35.59
C PRO A 178 -39.89 -4.12 -34.76
N GLY A 179 -39.78 -3.98 -33.42
CA GLY A 179 -40.75 -3.20 -32.63
C GLY A 179 -41.64 -3.91 -31.59
N GLN A 180 -41.94 -3.14 -30.52
CA GLN A 180 -42.97 -3.27 -29.47
C GLN A 180 -42.69 -4.24 -28.30
N THR A 181 -42.93 -3.97 -27.01
CA THR A 181 -43.13 -2.80 -26.11
C THR A 181 -43.09 -3.41 -24.68
N PRO A 182 -42.72 -2.68 -23.60
CA PRO A 182 -42.67 -3.28 -22.27
C PRO A 182 -44.06 -3.38 -21.62
N LYS A 183 -44.23 -4.41 -20.79
CA LYS A 183 -45.18 -4.46 -19.67
C LYS A 183 -44.49 -5.09 -18.48
#